data_AF-A9KS94-F1
#
_entry.id   AF-A9KS94-F1
#
_cell.length_a   1.000
_cell.length_b   1.000
_cell.length_c   1.000
_cell.angle_alpha   90.00
_cell.angle_beta   90.00
_cell.angle_gamma   90.00
#
_symmetry.space_group_name_H-M   'P 1'
#
loop_
_entity.id
_entity.type
_entity.pdbx_description
1 polymer ?
#
loop_
_entity_poly.entity_id
_entity_poly.type
_entity_poly.pdbx_seq_one_letter_code
_entity_poly.pdbx_strand_id
1 'polypeptide(L)'
;MVSNLRDYFFGTDTPISTHCGITNRVYLNNAATPLVAKPAIQELCETLPIYSYGNELNALSAQLTEKYNEVRDIVIDFSGANPSLDTVIYTSNTTSAINILSQVYYERDPNMTWLY
;
A
#
# COMPACT_ATOMS: atom_id res chain seq x y z
N MET A 1 -27.05 0.21 -9.06
CA MET A 1 -26.46 -0.70 -10.05
C MET A 1 -25.08 -1.07 -9.52
N VAL A 2 -24.83 -2.33 -9.16
CA VAL A 2 -23.52 -2.74 -8.63
C VAL A 2 -22.55 -2.72 -9.80
N SER A 3 -21.54 -1.84 -9.75
CA SER A 3 -20.50 -1.79 -10.78
C SER A 3 -19.71 -3.11 -10.80
N ASN A 4 -19.28 -3.55 -11.98
CA ASN A 4 -18.45 -4.74 -12.10
C ASN A 4 -17.06 -4.44 -11.55
N LEU A 5 -16.69 -5.03 -10.42
CA LEU A 5 -15.40 -4.77 -9.76
C LEU A 5 -14.20 -5.03 -10.67
N ARG A 6 -14.34 -5.90 -11.67
CA ARG A 6 -13.26 -6.18 -12.66
C ARG A 6 -12.81 -4.92 -13.37
N ASP A 7 -13.71 -3.97 -13.63
CA ASP A 7 -13.41 -2.78 -14.41
C ASP A 7 -12.44 -1.84 -13.68
N TYR A 8 -12.27 -2.01 -12.37
CA TYR A 8 -11.38 -1.22 -11.52
C TYR A 8 -9.95 -1.78 -11.41
N PHE A 9 -9.62 -2.90 -12.04
CA PHE A 9 -8.27 -3.48 -11.95
C PHE A 9 -7.63 -3.57 -13.33
N PHE A 10 -6.33 -3.33 -13.40
CA PHE A 10 -5.57 -3.56 -14.63
C PHE A 10 -5.40 -5.06 -14.89
N GLY A 11 -5.58 -5.46 -16.15
CA GLY A 11 -5.23 -6.80 -16.61
C GLY A 11 -6.32 -7.87 -16.48
N THR A 12 -7.52 -7.51 -16.00
CA THR A 12 -8.69 -8.41 -15.94
C THR A 12 -9.29 -8.71 -17.32
N ASP A 13 -9.03 -7.84 -18.29
CA ASP A 13 -9.48 -7.88 -19.68
C ASP A 13 -8.33 -8.20 -20.65
N THR A 14 -7.13 -8.49 -20.14
CA THR A 14 -5.99 -8.87 -20.98
C THR A 14 -6.32 -10.16 -21.73
N PRO A 15 -6.30 -10.17 -23.07
CA PRO A 15 -6.50 -11.38 -23.85
C PRO A 15 -5.30 -12.31 -23.68
N ILE A 16 -5.57 -13.58 -23.38
CA ILE A 16 -4.56 -14.64 -23.26
C ILE A 16 -4.89 -15.76 -24.24
N SER A 17 -3.85 -16.30 -24.88
CA SER A 17 -3.98 -17.48 -25.73
C SER A 17 -4.03 -18.74 -24.87
N THR A 18 -4.96 -19.62 -25.16
CA THR A 18 -5.14 -20.92 -24.50
C THR A 18 -5.30 -22.02 -25.54
N HIS A 19 -5.29 -23.28 -25.09
CA HIS A 19 -5.60 -24.43 -25.96
C HIS A 19 -7.05 -24.42 -26.49
N CYS A 20 -7.94 -23.61 -25.90
CA CYS A 20 -9.33 -23.42 -26.31
C CYS A 20 -9.55 -22.12 -27.12
N GLY A 21 -8.49 -21.42 -27.51
CA GLY A 21 -8.56 -20.12 -28.19
C GLY A 21 -8.21 -18.95 -27.27
N ILE A 22 -8.52 -17.73 -27.73
CA ILE A 22 -8.23 -16.49 -27.00
C ILE A 22 -9.37 -16.19 -26.03
N THR A 23 -9.04 -15.92 -24.77
CA THR A 23 -10.01 -15.53 -23.74
C THR A 23 -9.41 -14.48 -22.81
N ASN A 24 -10.25 -13.83 -22.00
CA ASN A 24 -9.78 -12.89 -21.00
C ASN A 24 -9.03 -13.61 -19.89
N ARG A 25 -7.97 -12.98 -19.39
CA ARG A 25 -7.19 -13.48 -18.26
C ARG A 25 -8.09 -13.75 -17.04
N VAL A 26 -7.92 -14.94 -16.48
CA VAL A 26 -8.42 -15.30 -15.15
C VAL A 26 -7.23 -15.32 -14.20
N TYR A 27 -7.20 -14.38 -13.25
CA TYR A 27 -6.08 -14.26 -12.30
C TYR A 27 -6.44 -14.85 -10.94
N LEU A 28 -5.84 -16.00 -10.62
CA LEU A 28 -6.11 -16.76 -9.39
C LEU A 28 -4.91 -16.76 -8.42
N ASN A 29 -4.03 -15.75 -8.50
CA ASN A 29 -2.82 -15.66 -7.66
C ASN A 29 -2.74 -14.36 -6.85
N ASN A 30 -3.89 -13.79 -6.47
CA ASN A 30 -3.96 -12.52 -5.71
C ASN A 30 -3.28 -12.60 -4.33
N ALA A 31 -3.14 -13.80 -3.75
CA ALA A 31 -2.44 -14.01 -2.49
C ALA A 31 -0.92 -13.75 -2.59
N ALA A 32 -0.32 -13.95 -3.77
CA ALA A 32 1.09 -13.61 -3.99
C ALA A 32 1.26 -12.10 -4.22
N THR A 33 0.42 -11.52 -5.07
CA THR A 33 0.27 -10.07 -5.24
C THR A 33 -1.07 -9.78 -5.95
N PRO A 34 -1.88 -8.82 -5.51
CA PRO A 34 -3.12 -8.49 -6.19
C PRO A 34 -2.86 -7.77 -7.53
N LEU A 35 -3.85 -7.79 -8.42
CA LEU A 35 -3.84 -6.87 -9.57
C LEU A 35 -3.91 -5.42 -9.10
N VAL A 36 -3.31 -4.52 -9.87
CA VAL A 36 -3.27 -3.10 -9.53
C VAL A 36 -4.64 -2.46 -9.73
N ALA A 37 -5.15 -1.80 -8.69
CA ALA A 37 -6.37 -1.02 -8.75
C ALA A 37 -6.14 0.27 -9.56
N LYS A 38 -6.96 0.51 -10.59
CA LYS A 38 -6.92 1.72 -11.43
C LYS A 38 -7.04 3.01 -10.61
N PRO A 39 -7.93 3.13 -9.60
CA PRO A 39 -8.01 4.34 -8.78
C PRO A 39 -6.71 4.66 -8.03
N ALA A 40 -5.96 3.65 -7.58
CA ALA A 40 -4.70 3.87 -6.88
C ALA A 40 -3.62 4.45 -7.81
N ILE A 41 -3.58 3.98 -9.07
CA ILE A 41 -2.69 4.56 -10.09
C ILE A 41 -3.11 5.97 -10.48
N GLN A 42 -4.42 6.22 -10.57
CA GLN A 42 -4.93 7.56 -10.82
C GLN A 42 -4.46 8.53 -9.72
N GLU A 43 -4.66 8.20 -8.45
CA GLU A 43 -4.21 9.04 -7.32
C GLU A 43 -2.68 9.26 -7.33
N LEU A 44 -1.91 8.21 -7.64
CA LEU A 44 -0.46 8.33 -7.81
C LEU A 44 -0.13 9.34 -8.91
N CYS A 45 -0.71 9.19 -10.09
CA CYS A 45 -0.49 10.08 -11.23
C CYS A 45 -0.92 11.52 -10.94
N GLU A 46 -2.00 11.72 -10.20
CA GLU A 46 -2.47 13.04 -9.75
C GLU A 46 -1.55 13.68 -8.70
N THR A 47 -0.84 12.86 -7.92
CA THR A 47 0.12 13.30 -6.89
C THR A 47 1.51 13.61 -7.47
N LEU A 48 1.92 12.95 -8.56
CA LEU A 48 3.25 13.14 -9.17
C LEU A 48 3.62 14.60 -9.49
N PRO A 49 2.72 15.48 -9.97
CA PRO A 49 3.05 16.89 -10.25
C PRO A 49 3.50 17.70 -9.04
N ILE A 50 3.10 17.30 -7.83
CA ILE A 50 3.47 17.97 -6.58
C ILE A 50 4.55 17.20 -5.80
N TYR A 51 5.11 16.14 -6.39
CA TYR A 51 6.15 15.36 -5.74
C TYR A 51 7.38 16.23 -5.48
N SER A 52 7.75 16.35 -4.21
CA SER A 52 8.87 17.15 -3.75
C SER A 52 9.60 16.42 -2.62
N TYR A 53 10.77 16.94 -2.24
CA TYR A 53 11.39 16.51 -0.99
C TYR A 53 10.47 16.89 0.18
N GLY A 54 10.27 15.95 1.10
CA GLY A 54 9.50 16.19 2.31
C GLY A 54 10.27 17.10 3.28
N ASN A 55 9.55 17.85 4.10
CA ASN A 55 10.11 18.78 5.11
C ASN A 55 10.84 20.01 4.55
N GLU A 56 10.61 20.39 3.30
CA GLU A 56 10.99 21.72 2.81
C GLU A 56 9.94 22.77 3.16
N LEU A 57 10.37 24.01 3.39
CA LEU A 57 9.50 25.16 3.64
C LEU A 57 8.96 25.75 2.33
N ASN A 58 8.20 24.94 1.58
CA ASN A 58 7.52 25.39 0.36
C ASN A 58 6.12 24.78 0.23
N ALA A 59 5.33 25.34 -0.69
CA ALA A 59 3.93 24.97 -0.87
C ALA A 59 3.72 23.53 -1.36
N LEU A 60 4.66 22.97 -2.12
CA LEU A 60 4.55 21.59 -2.64
C LEU A 60 4.83 20.56 -1.54
N SER A 61 5.88 20.79 -0.75
CA SER A 61 6.22 19.99 0.43
C SER A 61 5.11 20.02 1.46
N ALA A 62 4.47 21.18 1.69
CA ALA A 62 3.32 21.29 2.57
C ALA A 62 2.13 20.45 2.08
N GLN A 63 1.77 20.55 0.79
CA GLN A 63 0.69 19.75 0.20
C GLN A 63 0.99 18.24 0.22
N LEU A 64 2.23 17.83 -0.06
CA LEU A 64 2.63 16.44 -0.02
C LEU A 64 2.58 15.87 1.42
N THR A 65 2.96 16.70 2.40
CA THR A 65 2.89 16.33 3.83
C THR A 65 1.45 16.17 4.30
N GLU A 66 0.54 17.05 3.84
CA GLU A 66 -0.89 16.94 4.11
C GLU A 66 -1.45 15.61 3.58
N LYS A 67 -1.25 15.32 2.28
CA LYS A 67 -1.65 14.03 1.68
C LYS A 67 -1.06 12.82 2.41
N TYR A 68 0.21 12.89 2.82
CA TYR A 68 0.85 11.80 3.55
C TYR A 68 0.18 11.51 4.91
N ASN A 69 -0.25 12.57 5.62
CA ASN A 69 -0.97 12.46 6.88
C ASN A 69 -2.42 12.00 6.66
N GLU A 70 -3.11 12.48 5.62
CA GLU A 70 -4.44 11.99 5.25
C GLU A 70 -4.45 10.48 4.99
N VAL A 71 -3.45 9.97 4.25
CA VAL A 71 -3.31 8.51 4.04
C VAL A 71 -3.05 7.80 5.37
N ARG A 72 -2.31 8.41 6.30
CA ARG A 72 -2.05 7.81 7.61
C ARG A 72 -3.35 7.70 8.41
N ASP A 73 -4.19 8.73 8.38
CA ASP A 73 -5.50 8.73 9.05
C ASP A 73 -6.43 7.65 8.49
N ILE A 74 -6.43 7.46 7.16
CA ILE A 74 -7.18 6.36 6.51
C ILE A 74 -6.68 4.99 7.00
N VAL A 75 -5.37 4.79 7.14
CA VAL A 75 -4.80 3.53 7.64
C VAL A 75 -5.12 3.30 9.11
N ILE A 76 -5.10 4.35 9.93
CA ILE A 76 -5.51 4.30 11.35
C ILE A 76 -6.97 3.83 11.45
N ASP A 77 -7.88 4.46 10.71
CA ASP A 77 -9.30 4.10 10.69
C ASP A 77 -9.52 2.66 10.18
N PHE A 78 -8.89 2.31 9.05
CA PHE A 78 -9.01 0.98 8.45
C PHE A 78 -8.54 -0.14 9.38
N SER A 79 -7.47 0.10 10.14
CA SER A 79 -6.91 -0.90 11.07
C SER A 79 -7.56 -0.88 12.46
N GLY A 80 -8.43 0.10 12.75
CA GLY A 80 -9.00 0.31 14.08
C GLY A 80 -7.97 0.74 15.13
N ALA A 81 -6.89 1.40 14.71
CA ALA A 81 -5.85 1.88 15.61
C ALA A 81 -6.30 3.13 16.38
N ASN A 82 -5.64 3.43 17.51
CA ASN A 82 -5.96 4.61 18.29
C ASN A 82 -5.33 5.87 17.64
N PRO A 83 -6.11 6.86 17.17
CA PRO A 83 -5.58 8.06 16.52
C PRO A 83 -4.77 8.96 17.47
N SER A 84 -4.87 8.78 18.79
CA SER A 84 -4.07 9.55 19.76
C SER A 84 -2.65 9.00 19.96
N LEU A 85 -2.30 7.88 19.32
CA LEU A 85 -1.01 7.22 19.43
C LEU A 85 -0.32 7.18 18.07
N ASP A 86 1.00 7.19 18.05
CA ASP A 86 1.77 7.00 16.81
C ASP A 86 1.90 5.50 16.50
N THR A 87 0.83 4.92 15.96
CA THR A 87 0.71 3.47 15.73
C THR A 87 0.92 3.04 14.28
N VAL A 88 1.05 3.99 13.35
CA VAL A 88 1.18 3.69 11.91
C VAL A 88 2.52 4.18 11.37
N ILE A 89 3.43 3.22 11.20
CA ILE A 89 4.77 3.43 10.65
C ILE A 89 4.81 2.86 9.23
N TYR A 90 5.07 3.73 8.25
CA TYR A 90 5.22 3.30 6.86
C TYR A 90 6.54 2.56 6.65
N THR A 91 6.46 1.42 5.97
CA THR A 91 7.62 0.62 5.56
C THR A 91 7.42 0.16 4.12
N SER A 92 8.47 -0.40 3.51
CA SER A 92 8.42 -0.84 2.11
C SER A 92 7.56 -2.09 1.90
N ASN A 93 7.42 -2.95 2.91
CA ASN A 93 6.63 -4.19 2.88
C ASN A 93 6.57 -4.84 4.28
N THR A 94 5.79 -5.92 4.40
CA THR A 94 5.62 -6.71 5.62
C THR A 94 6.94 -7.22 6.21
N THR A 95 7.86 -7.71 5.38
CA THR A 95 9.16 -8.23 5.85
C THR A 95 9.99 -7.13 6.51
N SER A 96 10.04 -5.94 5.91
CA SER A 96 10.73 -4.79 6.49
C SER A 96 10.10 -4.34 7.80
N ALA A 97 8.77 -4.32 7.91
CA ALA A 97 8.08 -4.02 9.17
C ALA A 97 8.45 -5.01 10.29
N ILE A 98 8.41 -6.32 10.00
CA ILE A 98 8.77 -7.36 10.97
C ILE A 98 10.24 -7.26 11.37
N ASN A 99 11.14 -6.96 10.43
CA ASN A 99 12.57 -6.82 10.73
C ASN A 99 12.84 -5.61 11.63
N ILE A 100 12.21 -4.46 11.35
CA ILE A 100 12.32 -3.26 12.20
C ILE A 100 11.82 -3.59 13.62
N LEU A 101 10.65 -4.23 13.73
CA LEU A 101 10.08 -4.61 15.01
C LEU A 101 11.02 -5.55 15.77
N SER A 102 11.49 -6.61 15.11
CA SER A 102 12.41 -7.60 15.67
C SER A 102 13.69 -6.94 16.19
N GLN A 103 14.26 -6.00 15.42
CA GLN A 103 15.47 -5.27 15.79
C GLN A 103 15.24 -4.40 17.02
N VAL A 104 14.14 -3.64 17.07
CA VAL A 104 13.78 -2.80 18.22
C VAL A 104 13.62 -3.64 19.50
N TYR A 105 12.99 -4.81 19.40
CA TYR A 105 12.87 -5.72 20.55
C TYR A 105 14.20 -6.34 20.97
N TYR A 106 15.02 -6.77 20.01
CA TYR A 106 16.34 -7.33 20.29
C TYR A 106 17.26 -6.32 20.98
N GLU A 107 17.24 -5.05 20.57
CA GLU A 107 18.00 -3.97 21.21
C GLU A 107 17.51 -3.70 22.65
N ARG A 108 16.22 -3.89 22.90
CA ARG A 108 15.62 -3.69 24.23
C ARG A 108 15.88 -4.86 25.19
N ASP A 109 15.85 -6.10 24.69
CA ASP A 109 16.18 -7.31 25.45
C ASP A 109 16.86 -8.35 24.54
N PRO A 110 18.20 -8.41 24.54
CA PRO A 110 18.95 -9.34 23.70
C PRO A 110 18.71 -10.82 24.02
N ASN A 111 18.14 -11.14 25.19
CA ASN A 111 17.84 -12.50 25.60
C ASN A 111 16.41 -12.91 25.24
N MET A 112 15.63 -12.02 24.64
CA MET A 112 14.26 -12.30 24.21
C MET A 112 14.27 -13.24 23.01
N THR A 113 14.10 -14.53 23.27
CA THR A 113 13.98 -15.56 22.23
C THR A 113 12.56 -15.59 21.69
N TRP A 114 12.36 -15.08 20.48
CA TRP A 114 11.12 -15.25 19.74
C TRP A 114 11.00 -16.72 19.29
N LEU A 115 10.34 -17.53 20.11
CA LEU A 115 9.87 -18.85 19.71
C LEU A 115 8.78 -18.65 18.64
N TYR A 116 9.08 -19.13 17.43
CA TYR A 116 8.04 -19.58 16.49
C TYR A 116 7.37 -20.84 17.02
#